data_AF-A0A2L0BEG5-F1
#
_entry.id   AF-A0A2L0BEG5-F1
#
_cell.length_a   1.000
_cell.length_b   1.000
_cell.length_c   1.000
_cell.angle_alpha   90.00
_cell.angle_beta   90.00
_cell.angle_gamma   90.00
#
_symmetry.space_group_name_H-M   'P 1'
#
loop_
_entity.id
_entity.type
_entity.pdbx_description
1 polymer ?
#
loop_
_entity_poly.entity_id
_entity_poly.type
_entity_poly.pdbx_seq_one_letter_code
_entity_poly.pdbx_strand_id
1 'polypeptide(L)'
;HTSPITGKIPIMLRSTYCLLNGLTDRDLTELNECPLDPGGYFIINGSEKVLIAQEKMATNTVYVFAMKDGKYAFKAEIRSCLEHSSRPTSTLWVNMMARGGQAIKKAAIGQRIIAILPYIRQEIPIMIVFRALGFVADRDILEHIIYDFEDPEMMEMVKPSLDEAFVIQEQNVALNFIGSRGARPGVTKEKRIKYAREIL
;
A
#
# COMPACT_ATOMS: atom_id res chain seq x y z
N HIS A 1 -35.87 30.07 -9.60
CA HIS A 1 -34.42 29.85 -9.36
C HIS A 1 -33.99 28.61 -10.12
N THR A 2 -33.14 28.75 -11.13
CA THR A 2 -32.59 27.62 -11.89
C THR A 2 -31.31 27.13 -11.22
N SER A 3 -31.30 25.88 -10.75
CA SER A 3 -30.08 25.25 -10.24
C SER A 3 -29.02 25.18 -11.37
N PRO A 4 -27.75 25.48 -11.07
CA PRO A 4 -26.69 25.40 -12.07
C PRO A 4 -26.47 23.95 -12.54
N ILE A 5 -26.27 23.76 -13.85
CA ILE A 5 -26.00 22.46 -14.47
C ILE A 5 -24.49 22.21 -14.45
N THR A 6 -24.04 21.13 -13.81
CA THR A 6 -22.61 20.78 -13.66
C THR A 6 -22.11 19.79 -14.72
N GLY A 7 -23.01 19.09 -15.43
CA GLY A 7 -22.65 18.12 -16.45
C GLY A 7 -23.75 17.08 -16.71
N LYS A 8 -23.45 16.09 -17.55
CA LYS A 8 -24.32 14.94 -17.84
C LYS A 8 -23.57 13.64 -17.50
N ILE A 9 -24.23 12.74 -16.78
CA ILE A 9 -23.70 11.42 -16.41
C ILE A 9 -24.48 10.37 -17.22
N PRO A 10 -23.80 9.41 -17.89
CA PRO A 10 -24.50 8.35 -18.59
C PRO A 10 -25.23 7.45 -17.58
N ILE A 11 -26.51 7.15 -17.88
CA ILE A 11 -27.36 6.30 -17.04
C ILE A 11 -27.29 4.86 -17.58
N MET A 12 -27.11 3.89 -16.69
CA MET A 12 -27.16 2.48 -17.02
C MET A 12 -28.61 2.06 -17.29
N LEU A 13 -28.86 1.34 -18.37
CA LEU A 13 -30.19 0.89 -18.76
C LEU A 13 -30.79 -0.01 -17.68
N ARG A 14 -32.08 0.20 -17.36
CA ARG A 14 -32.83 -0.48 -16.28
C ARG A 14 -32.28 -0.28 -14.85
N SER A 15 -31.35 0.66 -14.63
CA SER A 15 -30.98 1.09 -13.27
C SER A 15 -32.08 1.92 -12.61
N THR A 16 -31.98 2.16 -11.30
CA THR A 16 -32.99 2.92 -10.52
C THR A 16 -33.27 4.33 -11.04
N TYR A 17 -32.32 4.93 -11.76
CA TYR A 17 -32.44 6.26 -12.36
C TYR A 17 -32.81 6.23 -13.86
N CYS A 18 -32.99 5.06 -14.45
CA CYS A 18 -33.41 4.88 -15.84
C CYS A 18 -34.93 5.03 -15.98
N LEU A 19 -35.37 5.62 -17.10
CA LEU A 19 -36.80 5.75 -17.43
C LEU A 19 -37.54 4.40 -17.48
N LEU A 20 -36.83 3.32 -17.85
CA LEU A 20 -37.41 1.99 -17.99
C LEU A 20 -37.60 1.25 -16.65
N ASN A 21 -37.09 1.80 -15.54
CA ASN A 21 -37.17 1.14 -14.24
C ASN A 21 -38.62 1.07 -13.73
N GLY A 22 -39.08 -0.13 -13.39
CA GLY A 22 -40.42 -0.35 -12.83
C GLY A 22 -41.58 -0.30 -13.84
N LEU A 23 -41.28 -0.19 -15.14
CA LEU A 23 -42.29 -0.33 -16.20
C LEU A 23 -42.74 -1.79 -16.32
N THR A 24 -44.00 -2.00 -16.68
CA THR A 24 -44.51 -3.35 -16.95
C THR A 24 -44.07 -3.83 -18.35
N ASP A 25 -44.08 -5.15 -18.58
CA ASP A 25 -43.75 -5.73 -19.89
C ASP A 25 -44.57 -5.13 -21.04
N ARG A 26 -45.83 -4.78 -20.76
CA ARG A 26 -46.70 -4.10 -21.72
C ARG A 26 -46.17 -2.71 -22.05
N ASP A 27 -45.86 -1.90 -21.04
CA ASP A 27 -45.39 -0.52 -21.24
C ASP A 27 -44.01 -0.51 -21.94
N LEU A 28 -43.14 -1.48 -21.65
CA LEU A 28 -41.87 -1.68 -22.36
C LEU A 28 -42.11 -1.97 -23.85
N THR A 29 -43.04 -2.87 -24.15
CA THR A 29 -43.39 -3.21 -25.53
C THR A 29 -43.96 -2.01 -26.29
N GLU A 30 -44.78 -1.17 -25.62
CA GLU A 30 -45.31 0.08 -26.18
C GLU A 30 -44.19 1.09 -26.52
N LEU A 31 -43.07 1.04 -25.79
CA LEU A 31 -41.87 1.86 -26.04
C LEU A 31 -40.90 1.23 -27.07
N ASN A 32 -41.25 0.11 -27.68
CA ASN A 32 -40.40 -0.70 -28.56
C ASN A 32 -39.15 -1.28 -27.86
N GLU A 33 -39.21 -1.46 -26.54
CA GLU A 33 -38.18 -2.13 -25.77
C GLU A 33 -38.51 -3.62 -25.61
N CYS A 34 -37.48 -4.47 -25.59
CA CYS A 34 -37.67 -5.90 -25.38
C CYS A 34 -37.87 -6.19 -23.88
N PRO A 35 -38.96 -6.82 -23.43
CA PRO A 35 -39.15 -7.17 -22.02
C PRO A 35 -38.03 -8.06 -21.45
N LEU A 36 -37.46 -8.93 -22.31
CA LEU A 36 -36.40 -9.88 -21.97
C LEU A 36 -34.98 -9.30 -21.95
N ASP A 37 -34.78 -8.04 -22.35
CA ASP A 37 -33.46 -7.41 -22.25
C ASP A 37 -33.05 -7.25 -20.77
N PRO A 38 -31.94 -7.82 -20.29
CA PRO A 38 -31.55 -7.68 -18.88
C PRO A 38 -31.16 -6.24 -18.49
N GLY A 39 -30.80 -5.36 -19.44
CA GLY A 39 -30.20 -4.07 -19.14
C GLY A 39 -28.79 -4.21 -18.54
N GLY A 40 -28.36 -3.24 -17.72
CA GLY A 40 -27.03 -3.30 -17.07
C GLY A 40 -25.87 -2.79 -17.94
N TYR A 41 -26.16 -2.21 -19.08
CA TYR A 41 -25.19 -1.61 -20.01
C TYR A 41 -25.49 -0.12 -20.23
N PHE A 42 -24.56 0.58 -20.85
CA PHE A 42 -24.67 1.99 -21.23
C PHE A 42 -24.80 2.12 -22.74
N ILE A 43 -25.59 3.10 -23.19
CA ILE A 43 -25.65 3.49 -24.60
C ILE A 43 -24.84 4.78 -24.76
N ILE A 44 -23.68 4.69 -25.38
CA ILE A 44 -22.77 5.83 -25.61
C ILE A 44 -22.58 5.99 -27.12
N ASN A 45 -22.95 7.15 -27.65
CA ASN A 45 -22.86 7.46 -29.09
C ASN A 45 -23.57 6.42 -29.98
N GLY A 46 -24.73 5.92 -29.54
CA GLY A 46 -25.51 4.91 -30.26
C GLY A 46 -24.94 3.49 -30.20
N SER A 47 -23.91 3.24 -29.38
CA SER A 47 -23.33 1.92 -29.18
C SER A 47 -23.51 1.45 -27.74
N GLU A 48 -23.84 0.17 -27.57
CA GLU A 48 -23.92 -0.50 -26.27
C GLU A 48 -22.52 -0.75 -25.70
N LYS A 49 -22.36 -0.51 -24.40
CA LYS A 49 -21.11 -0.64 -23.65
C LYS A 49 -21.38 -1.26 -22.28
N VAL A 50 -20.68 -2.35 -21.98
CA VAL A 50 -20.73 -3.02 -20.68
C VAL A 50 -19.41 -2.76 -19.96
N LEU A 51 -19.48 -2.46 -18.67
CA LEU A 51 -18.29 -2.40 -17.82
C LEU A 51 -17.90 -3.82 -17.40
N ILE A 52 -16.67 -4.22 -17.72
CA ILE A 52 -16.13 -5.53 -17.34
C ILE A 52 -15.48 -5.42 -15.97
N ALA A 53 -15.95 -6.23 -15.02
CA ALA A 53 -15.36 -6.35 -13.71
C ALA A 53 -13.86 -6.71 -13.82
N GLN A 54 -13.02 -6.01 -13.07
CA GLN A 54 -11.58 -6.21 -13.07
C GLN A 54 -11.16 -6.88 -11.77
N GLU A 55 -10.57 -8.06 -11.87
CA GLU A 55 -9.98 -8.75 -10.72
C GLU A 55 -8.67 -8.06 -10.32
N LYS A 56 -8.47 -7.87 -9.01
CA LYS A 56 -7.25 -7.34 -8.41
C LYS A 56 -6.99 -8.05 -7.09
N MET A 57 -5.71 -8.12 -6.69
CA MET A 57 -5.37 -8.63 -5.35
C MET A 57 -6.06 -7.80 -4.26
N ALA A 58 -6.49 -8.48 -3.19
CA ALA A 58 -7.17 -7.81 -2.10
C ALA A 58 -6.25 -6.77 -1.44
N THR A 59 -6.87 -5.65 -1.06
CA THR A 59 -6.19 -4.60 -0.28
C THR A 59 -6.34 -4.88 1.21
N ASN A 60 -5.50 -4.25 2.04
CA ASN A 60 -5.50 -4.39 3.50
C ASN A 60 -5.19 -5.81 4.02
N THR A 61 -4.56 -6.65 3.19
CA THR A 61 -4.09 -7.99 3.54
C THR A 61 -2.58 -8.07 3.34
N VAL A 62 -1.86 -8.69 4.28
CA VAL A 62 -0.43 -8.95 4.17
C VAL A 62 -0.19 -10.22 3.37
N TYR A 63 0.62 -10.11 2.32
CA TYR A 63 1.07 -11.24 1.51
C TYR A 63 2.56 -11.47 1.71
N VAL A 64 2.99 -12.72 1.89
CA VAL A 64 4.40 -13.08 2.03
C VAL A 64 4.80 -14.03 0.90
N PHE A 65 5.87 -13.65 0.19
CA PHE A 65 6.38 -14.39 -0.97
C PHE A 65 7.82 -14.83 -0.72
N ALA A 66 8.09 -16.12 -0.93
CA ALA A 66 9.45 -16.64 -1.00
C ALA A 66 10.04 -16.36 -2.39
N MET A 67 11.28 -15.87 -2.42
CA MET A 67 12.00 -15.53 -3.64
C MET A 67 13.08 -16.59 -3.91
N LYS A 68 13.13 -17.10 -5.14
CA LYS A 68 14.15 -18.09 -5.54
C LYS A 68 15.52 -17.45 -5.74
N ASP A 69 15.55 -16.30 -6.41
CA ASP A 69 16.77 -15.59 -6.77
C ASP A 69 16.64 -14.08 -6.52
N GLY A 70 17.78 -13.43 -6.30
CA GLY A 70 17.90 -11.98 -6.24
C GLY A 70 18.31 -11.42 -4.88
N LYS A 71 18.01 -10.14 -4.66
CA LYS A 71 18.44 -9.39 -3.47
C LYS A 71 17.77 -9.85 -2.17
N TYR A 72 16.55 -10.36 -2.26
CA TYR A 72 15.70 -10.69 -1.11
C TYR A 72 15.40 -12.18 -1.10
N ALA A 73 15.40 -12.80 0.08
CA ALA A 73 14.91 -14.17 0.28
C ALA A 73 13.39 -14.20 0.44
N PHE A 74 12.83 -13.22 1.14
CA PHE A 74 11.39 -13.08 1.35
C PHE A 74 10.95 -11.65 1.13
N LYS A 75 9.75 -11.48 0.56
CA LYS A 75 9.07 -10.19 0.48
C LYS A 75 7.69 -10.28 1.10
N ALA A 76 7.42 -9.42 2.07
CA ALA A 76 6.08 -9.14 2.55
C ALA A 76 5.57 -7.86 1.87
N GLU A 77 4.34 -7.89 1.35
CA GLU A 77 3.66 -6.75 0.75
C GLU A 77 2.31 -6.53 1.43
N ILE A 78 1.98 -5.27 1.70
CA ILE A 78 0.62 -4.84 2.01
C ILE A 78 0.25 -3.65 1.14
N ARG A 79 -0.92 -3.73 0.51
CA ARG A 79 -1.52 -2.65 -0.29
C ARG A 79 -2.66 -2.05 0.52
N SER A 80 -2.40 -0.93 1.17
CA SER A 80 -3.36 -0.28 2.05
C SER A 80 -4.32 0.61 1.24
N CYS A 81 -5.61 0.46 1.47
CA CYS A 81 -6.66 1.27 0.88
C CYS A 81 -7.61 1.73 1.98
N LEU A 82 -7.84 3.03 2.09
CA LEU A 82 -8.78 3.57 3.07
C LEU A 82 -10.20 3.35 2.58
N GLU A 83 -11.05 2.81 3.45
CA GLU A 83 -12.46 2.62 3.15
C GLU A 83 -13.12 3.98 2.85
N HIS A 84 -13.95 4.01 1.80
CA HIS A 84 -14.63 5.22 1.32
C HIS A 84 -13.71 6.40 0.93
N SER A 85 -12.45 6.14 0.55
CA SER A 85 -11.54 7.17 0.07
C SER A 85 -11.29 7.09 -1.43
N SER A 86 -11.15 8.25 -2.08
CA SER A 86 -10.61 8.35 -3.44
C SER A 86 -9.08 8.32 -3.49
N ARG A 87 -8.42 8.21 -2.32
CA ARG A 87 -6.96 8.12 -2.25
C ARG A 87 -6.48 6.84 -2.92
N PRO A 88 -5.41 6.90 -3.73
CA PRO A 88 -4.84 5.70 -4.32
C PRO A 88 -4.31 4.77 -3.24
N THR A 89 -4.25 3.48 -3.57
CA THR A 89 -3.65 2.46 -2.69
C THR A 89 -2.19 2.78 -2.40
N SER A 90 -1.81 2.68 -1.13
CA SER A 90 -0.44 2.88 -0.68
C SER A 90 0.22 1.52 -0.41
N THR A 91 1.36 1.25 -1.03
CA THR A 91 2.04 -0.05 -0.90
C THR A 91 3.27 0.05 0.00
N LEU A 92 3.32 -0.81 1.00
CA LEU A 92 4.47 -1.02 1.87
C LEU A 92 5.07 -2.40 1.57
N TRP A 93 6.40 -2.47 1.51
CA TRP A 93 7.11 -3.74 1.49
C TRP A 93 8.01 -3.88 2.71
N VAL A 94 8.06 -5.09 3.28
CA VAL A 94 9.03 -5.49 4.30
C VAL A 94 9.73 -6.74 3.78
N ASN A 95 11.03 -6.63 3.52
CA ASN A 95 11.79 -7.66 2.82
C ASN A 95 12.93 -8.16 3.69
N MET A 96 13.16 -9.47 3.65
CA MET A 96 14.33 -10.10 4.25
C MET A 96 15.40 -10.24 3.17
N MET A 97 16.61 -9.74 3.45
CA MET A 97 17.75 -9.86 2.56
C MET A 97 18.16 -11.34 2.37
N ALA A 98 18.58 -11.70 1.15
CA ALA A 98 19.11 -13.03 0.89
C ALA A 98 20.47 -13.24 1.57
N ARG A 99 20.76 -14.48 1.99
CA ARG A 99 22.10 -14.86 2.48
C ARG A 99 23.08 -14.79 1.32
N GLY A 100 24.04 -13.86 1.37
CA GLY A 100 25.25 -13.81 0.53
C GLY A 100 25.07 -14.07 -0.98
N GLY A 101 24.98 -13.02 -1.80
CA GLY A 101 25.18 -13.09 -3.25
C GLY A 101 26.52 -12.50 -3.69
N GLN A 102 27.00 -12.79 -4.92
CA GLN A 102 28.26 -12.26 -5.45
C GLN A 102 28.36 -10.71 -5.42
N ALA A 103 27.22 -10.00 -5.39
CA ALA A 103 27.13 -8.54 -5.24
C ALA A 103 27.24 -8.03 -3.77
N ILE A 104 27.27 -8.93 -2.78
CA ILE A 104 27.18 -8.63 -1.33
C ILE A 104 28.49 -9.02 -0.62
N LYS A 105 29.64 -8.99 -1.31
CA LYS A 105 30.97 -9.21 -0.69
C LYS A 105 31.39 -8.11 0.31
N LYS A 106 30.56 -7.09 0.55
CA LYS A 106 30.86 -5.95 1.44
C LYS A 106 30.02 -5.88 2.72
N ALA A 107 28.99 -6.71 2.89
CA ALA A 107 28.18 -6.68 4.11
C ALA A 107 28.43 -7.96 4.92
N ALA A 108 29.31 -7.87 5.92
CA ALA A 108 29.52 -8.89 6.96
C ALA A 108 28.32 -9.01 7.93
N ILE A 109 27.21 -8.33 7.62
CA ILE A 109 26.00 -8.23 8.43
C ILE A 109 25.01 -9.21 7.80
N GLY A 110 24.52 -10.18 8.59
CA GLY A 110 23.73 -11.33 8.14
C GLY A 110 22.38 -10.99 7.47
N GLN A 111 21.39 -11.88 7.62
CA GLN A 111 20.06 -11.60 7.06
C GLN A 111 19.37 -10.50 7.85
N ARG A 112 19.31 -9.31 7.24
CA ARG A 112 18.64 -8.14 7.80
C ARG A 112 17.29 -7.88 7.13
N ILE A 113 16.40 -7.22 7.86
CA ILE A 113 15.04 -6.89 7.43
C ILE A 113 14.97 -5.39 7.11
N ILE A 114 14.48 -5.08 5.91
CA ILE A 114 14.37 -3.71 5.40
C ILE A 114 12.93 -3.42 4.97
N ALA A 115 12.50 -2.18 5.15
CA ALA A 115 11.23 -1.66 4.68
C ALA A 115 11.43 -0.77 3.45
N ILE A 116 10.47 -0.81 2.53
CA ILE A 116 10.31 0.15 1.45
C ILE A 116 9.00 0.89 1.72
N LEU A 117 9.14 2.11 2.22
CA LEU A 117 8.00 2.96 2.57
C LEU A 117 7.43 3.64 1.32
N PRO A 118 6.10 3.87 1.26
CA PRO A 118 5.50 4.74 0.27
C PRO A 118 6.21 6.10 0.23
N TYR A 119 6.42 6.64 -0.98
CA TYR A 119 7.04 7.96 -1.21
C TYR A 119 8.52 8.10 -0.76
N ILE A 120 9.16 7.02 -0.28
CA ILE A 120 10.59 6.97 0.02
C ILE A 120 11.30 6.12 -1.04
N ARG A 121 12.35 6.66 -1.65
CA ARG A 121 13.03 6.02 -2.80
C ARG A 121 14.04 4.96 -2.41
N GLN A 122 14.51 5.00 -1.16
CA GLN A 122 15.57 4.11 -0.67
C GLN A 122 15.03 3.23 0.44
N GLU A 123 15.63 2.06 0.57
CA GLU A 123 15.32 1.09 1.61
C GLU A 123 15.73 1.62 2.99
N ILE A 124 14.90 1.31 3.99
CA ILE A 124 15.07 1.71 5.38
C ILE A 124 15.18 0.45 6.23
N PRO A 125 16.23 0.24 7.03
CA PRO A 125 16.26 -0.82 8.04
C PRO A 125 15.02 -0.77 8.93
N ILE A 126 14.37 -1.91 9.18
CA ILE A 126 13.06 -1.94 9.86
C ILE A 126 13.12 -1.33 11.26
N MET A 127 14.22 -1.53 11.98
CA MET A 127 14.42 -0.99 13.32
C MET A 127 14.42 0.55 13.34
N ILE A 128 14.91 1.19 12.28
CA ILE A 128 14.88 2.66 12.17
C ILE A 128 13.45 3.17 11.99
N VAL A 129 12.57 2.39 11.34
CA VAL A 129 11.14 2.72 11.21
C VAL A 129 10.48 2.72 12.59
N PHE A 130 10.69 1.68 13.41
CA PHE A 130 10.17 1.63 14.78
C PHE A 130 10.69 2.80 15.64
N ARG A 131 11.98 3.11 15.57
CA ARG A 131 12.57 4.26 16.28
C ARG A 131 11.97 5.58 15.82
N ALA A 132 11.63 5.74 14.54
CA ALA A 132 10.95 6.92 14.02
C ALA A 132 9.48 7.02 14.52
N LEU A 133 8.80 5.88 14.71
CA LEU A 133 7.46 5.80 15.30
C LEU A 133 7.44 6.12 16.80
N GLY A 134 8.58 6.03 17.48
CA GLY A 134 8.76 6.44 18.88
C GLY A 134 9.29 5.35 19.81
N PHE A 135 9.43 4.11 19.33
CA PHE A 135 10.00 3.00 20.09
C PHE A 135 11.52 3.02 19.99
N VAL A 136 12.17 3.65 20.98
CA VAL A 136 13.63 3.83 20.97
C VAL A 136 14.37 2.64 21.59
N ALA A 137 13.80 2.03 22.64
CA ALA A 137 14.41 0.89 23.31
C ALA A 137 14.23 -0.39 22.49
N ASP A 138 15.32 -1.17 22.34
CA ASP A 138 15.29 -2.40 21.54
C ASP A 138 14.29 -3.42 22.08
N ARG A 139 14.15 -3.51 23.40
CA ARG A 139 13.15 -4.37 24.03
C ARG A 139 11.74 -4.02 23.56
N ASP A 140 11.35 -2.75 23.60
CA ASP A 140 10.02 -2.31 23.17
C ASP A 140 9.79 -2.66 21.70
N ILE A 141 10.80 -2.49 20.84
CA ILE A 141 10.71 -2.86 19.43
C ILE A 141 10.49 -4.37 19.28
N LEU A 142 11.26 -5.18 20.00
CA LEU A 142 11.17 -6.64 19.96
C LEU A 142 9.81 -7.14 20.47
N GLU A 143 9.22 -6.52 21.49
CA GLU A 143 7.89 -6.86 22.02
C GLU A 143 6.78 -6.67 20.97
N HIS A 144 6.98 -5.83 19.95
CA HIS A 144 6.05 -5.64 18.84
C HIS A 144 6.26 -6.60 17.66
N ILE A 145 7.41 -7.28 17.59
CA ILE A 145 7.78 -8.16 16.47
C ILE A 145 7.67 -9.63 16.89
N ILE A 146 8.21 -9.95 18.07
CA ILE A 146 8.38 -11.30 18.58
C ILE A 146 7.35 -11.50 19.69
N TYR A 147 6.44 -12.43 19.47
CA TYR A 147 5.35 -12.73 20.41
C TYR A 147 5.80 -13.61 21.59
N ASP A 148 6.95 -14.29 21.46
CA ASP A 148 7.54 -15.15 22.48
C ASP A 148 9.07 -14.99 22.53
N PHE A 149 9.58 -14.41 23.61
CA PHE A 149 11.02 -14.22 23.80
C PHE A 149 11.77 -15.49 24.23
N GLU A 150 11.04 -16.56 24.54
CA GLU A 150 11.65 -17.87 24.81
C GLU A 150 12.00 -18.62 23.52
N ASP A 151 11.66 -18.09 22.33
CA ASP A 151 12.09 -18.61 21.03
C ASP A 151 13.49 -18.04 20.63
N PRO A 152 14.58 -18.79 20.84
CA PRO A 152 15.93 -18.32 20.52
C PRO A 152 16.16 -18.20 19.01
N GLU A 153 15.42 -18.94 18.17
CA GLU A 153 15.59 -18.93 16.73
C GLU A 153 15.07 -17.61 16.16
N MET A 154 13.88 -17.18 16.58
CA MET A 154 13.30 -15.89 16.18
C MET A 154 14.16 -14.71 16.65
N MET A 155 14.67 -14.78 17.90
CA MET A 155 15.57 -13.77 18.44
C MET A 155 16.86 -13.64 17.62
N GLU A 156 17.47 -14.76 17.24
CA GLU A 156 18.71 -14.76 16.45
C GLU A 156 18.47 -14.26 15.00
N MET A 157 17.30 -14.50 14.41
CA MET A 157 16.96 -13.98 13.09
C MET A 157 16.85 -12.44 13.05
N VAL A 158 16.41 -11.82 14.14
CA VAL A 158 16.19 -10.36 14.20
C VAL A 158 17.48 -9.60 14.54
N LYS A 159 18.41 -10.23 15.25
CA LYS A 159 19.67 -9.64 15.74
C LYS A 159 20.49 -8.88 14.69
N PRO A 160 20.72 -9.37 13.44
CA PRO A 160 21.45 -8.61 12.43
C PRO A 160 20.79 -7.26 12.07
N SER A 161 19.46 -7.16 12.22
CA SER A 161 18.71 -5.92 11.97
C SER A 161 18.84 -4.93 13.13
N LEU A 162 18.99 -5.40 14.37
CA LEU A 162 19.32 -4.56 15.53
C LEU A 162 20.72 -3.99 15.40
N ASP A 163 21.70 -4.84 15.09
CA ASP A 163 23.10 -4.45 14.93
C ASP A 163 23.27 -3.38 13.83
N GLU A 164 22.54 -3.51 12.71
CA GLU A 164 22.55 -2.50 11.64
C GLU A 164 22.04 -1.13 12.11
N ALA A 165 21.04 -1.11 12.99
CA ALA A 165 20.39 0.11 13.44
C ALA A 165 21.02 0.72 14.71
N PHE A 166 22.05 0.09 15.28
CA PHE A 166 22.70 0.49 16.53
C PHE A 166 23.12 1.97 16.55
N VAL A 167 23.52 2.50 15.39
CA VAL A 167 24.01 3.89 15.22
C VAL A 167 22.93 4.97 15.35
N ILE A 168 21.64 4.62 15.33
CA ILE A 168 20.53 5.59 15.44
C ILE A 168 19.71 5.27 16.67
N GLN A 169 19.89 6.04 17.74
CA GLN A 169 19.24 5.83 19.04
C GLN A 169 18.27 6.92 19.47
N GLU A 170 17.84 7.77 18.54
CA GLU A 170 16.89 8.84 18.82
C GLU A 170 15.86 8.94 17.71
N GLN A 171 14.61 9.21 18.09
CA GLN A 171 13.49 9.35 17.15
C GLN A 171 13.75 10.47 16.11
N ASN A 172 14.24 11.63 16.53
CA ASN A 172 14.51 12.75 15.62
C ASN A 172 15.64 12.43 14.62
N VAL A 173 16.62 11.62 15.02
CA VAL A 173 17.69 11.16 14.13
C VAL A 173 17.14 10.15 13.13
N ALA A 174 16.27 9.23 13.56
CA ALA A 174 15.57 8.28 12.70
C ALA A 174 14.66 8.97 11.67
N LEU A 175 13.85 9.95 12.10
CA LEU A 175 13.01 10.76 11.21
C LEU A 175 13.85 11.53 10.18
N ASN A 176 14.97 12.12 10.59
CA ASN A 176 15.87 12.79 9.64
C ASN A 176 16.52 11.79 8.65
N PHE A 177 16.85 10.58 9.10
CA PHE A 177 17.41 9.52 8.27
C PHE A 177 16.43 9.02 7.20
N ILE A 178 15.15 8.89 7.54
CA ILE A 178 14.08 8.57 6.58
C ILE A 178 13.86 9.76 5.65
N GLY A 179 13.72 10.97 6.20
CA GLY A 179 13.48 12.19 5.44
C GLY A 179 14.58 12.48 4.41
N SER A 180 15.84 12.19 4.71
CA SER A 180 16.95 12.35 3.76
C SER A 180 16.92 11.40 2.57
N ARG A 181 16.15 10.30 2.66
CA ARG A 181 16.02 9.28 1.61
C ARG A 181 14.80 9.49 0.72
N GLY A 182 13.86 10.33 1.13
CA GLY A 182 12.74 10.77 0.30
C GLY A 182 12.87 12.19 -0.24
N ALA A 183 13.49 13.10 0.52
CA ALA A 183 13.64 14.50 0.13
C ALA A 183 14.78 14.74 -0.88
N ARG A 184 14.68 15.84 -1.63
CA ARG A 184 15.75 16.30 -2.54
C ARG A 184 16.97 16.79 -1.72
N PRO A 185 18.20 16.72 -2.28
CA PRO A 185 19.37 17.34 -1.67
C PRO A 185 19.15 18.83 -1.39
N GLY A 186 19.73 19.35 -0.30
CA GLY A 186 19.64 20.77 0.09
C GLY A 186 18.45 21.14 1.00
N VAL A 187 17.57 20.19 1.33
CA VAL A 187 16.49 20.42 2.29
C VAL A 187 17.01 20.39 3.73
N THR A 188 16.66 21.40 4.51
CA THR A 188 17.02 21.56 5.93
C THR A 188 16.60 20.34 6.78
N LYS A 189 17.33 20.05 7.86
CA LYS A 189 17.01 18.95 8.81
C LYS A 189 15.55 18.99 9.29
N GLU A 190 15.07 20.16 9.72
CA GLU A 190 13.70 20.33 10.23
C GLU A 190 12.62 19.95 9.20
N LYS A 191 12.75 20.43 7.97
CA LYS A 191 11.84 20.06 6.87
C LYS A 191 11.90 18.57 6.54
N ARG A 192 13.07 17.92 6.63
CA ARG A 192 13.20 16.46 6.45
C ARG A 192 12.49 15.68 7.54
N ILE A 193 12.63 16.10 8.79
CA ILE A 193 11.94 15.49 9.94
C ILE A 193 10.43 15.65 9.79
N LYS A 194 9.96 16.86 9.45
CA LYS A 194 8.54 17.12 9.21
C LYS A 194 7.98 16.25 8.08
N TYR A 195 8.69 16.19 6.95
CA TYR A 195 8.31 15.35 5.82
C TYR A 195 8.22 13.86 6.18
N ALA A 196 9.21 13.33 6.91
CA ALA A 196 9.17 11.94 7.37
C ALA A 196 7.99 11.67 8.31
N ARG A 197 7.66 12.61 9.20
CA ARG A 197 6.49 12.51 10.09
C ARG A 197 5.15 12.60 9.36
N GLU A 198 5.08 13.27 8.22
CA GLU A 198 3.86 13.32 7.40
C GLU A 198 3.64 12.04 6.57
N ILE A 199 4.71 11.26 6.35
CA ILE A 199 4.65 9.97 5.65
C ILE A 199 4.27 8.82 6.58
N LEU A 200 4.81 8.82 7.80
CA LEU A 200 4.55 7.82 8.83
C LEU A 200 3.21 8.08 9.51
#